data_AF-A0A2S8PV10-F1
#
_entry.id   AF-A0A2S8PV10-F1
#
_cell.length_a   1.000
_cell.length_b   1.000
_cell.length_c   1.000
_cell.angle_alpha   90.00
_cell.angle_beta   90.00
_cell.angle_gamma   90.00
#
_symmetry.space_group_name_H-M   'P 1'
#
loop_
_entity.id
_entity.type
_entity.pdbx_description
1 polymer ?
#
loop_
_entity_poly.entity_id
_entity_poly.type
_entity_poly.pdbx_seq_one_letter_code
_entity_poly.pdbx_strand_id
1 'polypeptide(L)' 'MRTIDYASQFKRDYKGEKKGRHREVLDDVLMLVIELLASDSLLEPKYCDHALSGDWKDFRDCHIKPFGEPWRVPL' A
#
# COMPACT_ATOMS: atom_id res chain seq x y z
N MET A 1 -10.47 -7.20 -13.54
CA MET A 1 -10.12 -6.03 -12.71
C MET A 1 -11.12 -5.96 -11.57
N ARG A 2 -10.64 -6.00 -10.33
CA ARG A 2 -11.48 -5.91 -9.13
C ARG A 2 -11.97 -4.48 -8.96
N THR A 3 -13.16 -4.33 -8.39
CA THR A 3 -13.69 -3.02 -7.99
C THR A 3 -12.94 -2.55 -6.75
N ILE A 4 -12.42 -1.32 -6.80
CA ILE A 4 -11.77 -0.68 -5.66
C ILE A 4 -12.83 0.13 -4.91
N ASP A 5 -12.98 -0.16 -3.61
CA ASP A 5 -13.79 0.66 -2.70
C ASP A 5 -12.90 1.15 -1.55
N TYR A 6 -13.06 2.43 -1.19
CA TYR A 6 -12.29 3.07 -0.13
C TYR A 6 -13.19 3.35 1.06
N ALA A 7 -12.89 2.70 2.19
CA ALA A 7 -13.54 2.98 3.46
C ALA A 7 -13.40 4.46 3.86
N SER A 8 -14.39 4.99 4.59
CA SER A 8 -14.35 6.36 5.12
C SER A 8 -13.12 6.61 6.00
N GLN A 9 -12.74 5.62 6.82
CA GLN A 9 -11.53 5.66 7.63
C GLN A 9 -10.28 5.81 6.77
N PHE A 10 -10.15 5.01 5.71
CA PHE A 10 -9.03 5.10 4.76
C PHE A 10 -8.91 6.49 4.13
N LYS A 11 -10.03 7.06 3.66
CA LYS A 11 -10.04 8.41 3.06
C LYS A 11 -9.52 9.48 4.03
N ARG A 12 -9.88 9.36 5.31
CA ARG A 12 -9.41 10.28 6.36
C ARG A 12 -7.91 10.13 6.59
N ASP A 13 -7.43 8.89 6.69
CA ASP A 13 -6.04 8.59 7.00
C ASP A 13 -5.12 8.99 5.83
N TYR A 14 -5.54 8.68 4.60
CA TYR A 14 -4.88 9.14 3.38
C TYR A 14 -4.73 10.66 3.33
N LYS A 15 -5.79 11.42 3.66
CA LYS A 15 -5.72 12.89 3.71
C LYS A 15 -4.73 13.40 4.78
N GLY A 16 -4.57 12.66 5.88
CA GLY A 16 -3.56 12.93 6.89
C GLY A 16 -2.15 12.73 6.35
N GLU A 17 -1.87 11.57 5.76
CA GLU A 17 -0.56 11.23 5.21
C GLU A 17 -0.14 12.15 4.05
N LYS A 18 -1.09 12.62 3.23
CA LYS A 18 -0.85 13.64 2.20
C LYS A 18 -0.32 14.97 2.73
N LYS A 19 -0.45 15.23 4.03
CA LYS A 19 0.11 16.42 4.70
C LYS A 19 1.39 16.11 5.47
N GLY A 20 1.75 14.83 5.59
CA GLY A 20 2.88 14.36 6.37
C GLY A 20 4.19 14.34 5.59
N ARG A 21 5.20 13.74 6.21
CA ARG A 21 6.58 13.64 5.70
C ARG A 21 6.72 12.86 4.38
N HIS A 22 5.76 12.00 4.05
CA HIS A 22 5.82 11.13 2.87
C HIS A 22 4.96 11.62 1.70
N ARG A 23 4.39 12.83 1.79
CA ARG A 23 3.44 13.39 0.81
C ARG A 23 3.90 13.35 -0.65
N GLU A 24 5.21 13.41 -0.89
CA GLU A 24 5.81 13.45 -2.23
C GLU A 24 5.86 12.07 -2.90
N VAL A 25 5.90 11.00 -2.12
CA VAL A 25 6.01 9.62 -2.62
C VAL A 25 4.74 8.79 -2.40
N LEU A 26 3.82 9.27 -1.57
CA LEU A 26 2.66 8.51 -1.11
C LEU A 26 1.80 8.00 -2.26
N ASP A 27 1.47 8.86 -3.23
CA ASP A 27 0.56 8.49 -4.32
C ASP A 27 1.19 7.41 -5.19
N ASP A 28 2.46 7.58 -5.57
CA ASP A 28 3.17 6.64 -6.44
C ASP A 28 3.27 5.25 -5.81
N VAL A 29 3.68 5.18 -4.55
CA VAL A 29 3.86 3.88 -3.87
C VAL A 29 2.52 3.21 -3.56
N LEU A 30 1.49 3.99 -3.24
CA LEU A 30 0.16 3.46 -2.95
C LEU A 30 -0.54 2.99 -4.23
N MET A 31 -0.49 3.78 -5.31
CA MET A 31 -1.14 3.45 -6.58
C MET A 31 -0.55 2.19 -7.21
N LEU A 32 0.77 2.00 -7.14
CA LEU A 32 1.41 0.77 -7.60
C LEU A 32 0.82 -0.47 -6.93
N VAL A 33 0.66 -0.44 -5.60
CA VAL A 33 0.08 -1.57 -4.85
C VAL A 33 -1.40 -1.75 -5.19
N ILE A 34 -2.16 -0.65 -5.28
CA ILE A 34 -3.59 -0.71 -5.65
C ILE A 34 -3.78 -1.32 -7.04
N GLU A 35 -2.96 -0.97 -8.02
CA GLU A 35 -3.03 -1.52 -9.38
C GLU A 35 -2.72 -3.02 -9.42
N LEU A 36 -1.70 -3.47 -8.68
CA LEU A 36 -1.39 -4.89 -8.54
C LEU A 36 -2.57 -5.65 -7.90
N LEU A 37 -3.14 -5.11 -6.82
CA LEU A 37 -4.30 -5.71 -6.15
C LEU A 37 -5.55 -5.72 -7.03
N ALA A 38 -5.82 -4.65 -7.77
CA ALA A 38 -6.96 -4.54 -8.67
C ALA A 38 -6.84 -5.47 -9.89
N SER A 39 -5.61 -5.79 -10.30
CA SER A 39 -5.31 -6.70 -11.40
C SER A 39 -5.21 -8.17 -11.00
N ASP A 40 -5.44 -8.51 -9.72
CA ASP A 40 -5.23 -9.87 -9.20
C ASP A 40 -3.76 -10.36 -9.33
N SER A 41 -2.82 -9.42 -9.40
CA SER A 41 -1.39 -9.72 -9.46
C SER A 41 -0.84 -10.06 -8.08
N LEU A 42 0.15 -10.95 -8.04
CA LEU A 42 0.88 -11.24 -6.82
C LEU A 42 1.73 -10.03 -6.40
N LEU A 43 1.64 -9.65 -5.13
CA LEU A 43 2.56 -8.68 -4.55
C LEU A 43 3.93 -9.33 -4.33
N GLU A 44 4.99 -8.63 -4.69
CA GLU A 44 6.35 -9.07 -4.41
C GLU A 44 6.57 -9.24 -2.89
N PRO A 45 7.45 -10.16 -2.45
CA PRO A 45 7.70 -10.41 -1.02
C PRO A 45 8.07 -9.17 -0.20
N LYS A 46 8.65 -8.13 -0.83
CA LYS A 46 9.01 -6.86 -0.19
C LYS A 46 7.81 -6.12 0.41
N TYR A 47 6.61 -6.32 -0.13
CA TYR A 47 5.37 -5.74 0.38
C TYR A 47 4.85 -6.48 1.63
N CYS A 48 5.52 -7.53 2.12
CA CYS A 48 5.18 -8.26 3.34
C CYS A 48 3.68 -8.61 3.45
N ASP A 49 3.06 -9.00 2.34
CA ASP A 49 1.63 -9.23 2.24
C ASP A 49 1.21 -10.49 3.03
N HIS A 50 0.38 -10.32 4.06
CA HIS A 50 -0.07 -11.41 4.92
C HIS A 50 -1.52 -11.27 5.36
N ALA A 51 -2.19 -12.40 5.63
CA ALA A 51 -3.51 -12.39 6.24
C ALA A 51 -3.41 -11.89 7.69
N LEU A 52 -4.42 -11.15 8.14
CA LEU A 52 -4.58 -10.80 9.54
C LEU A 52 -5.35 -11.89 10.29
N SER A 53 -5.37 -11.80 11.62
CA SER A 53 -6.05 -12.77 12.49
C SER A 53 -7.08 -12.09 13.40
N GLY A 54 -7.92 -12.89 14.07
CA GLY A 54 -8.94 -12.38 15.00
C GLY A 54 -10.07 -11.64 14.27
N ASP A 55 -10.44 -10.46 14.77
CA ASP A 55 -11.47 -9.61 14.18
C ASP A 55 -11.13 -9.16 12.74
N TRP A 56 -9.86 -9.29 12.35
CA TRP A 56 -9.34 -8.92 11.04
C TRP A 56 -9.08 -10.13 10.13
N LYS A 57 -9.59 -11.32 10.45
CA LYS A 57 -9.34 -12.57 9.69
C LYS A 57 -9.67 -12.50 8.18
N ASP A 58 -10.62 -11.65 7.81
CA ASP A 58 -11.06 -11.46 6.41
C ASP A 58 -10.30 -10.31 5.72
N PHE A 59 -9.28 -9.76 6.38
CA PHE A 59 -8.44 -8.67 5.90
C PHE A 59 -6.99 -9.12 5.71
N ARG A 60 -6.26 -8.35 4.91
CA ARG A 60 -4.84 -8.54 4.63
C ARG A 60 -4.09 -7.26 4.92
N ASP A 61 -2.85 -7.38 5.35
CA ASP A 61 -1.93 -6.26 5.56
C ASP A 61 -0.76 -6.35 4.59
N CYS A 62 -0.30 -5.20 4.10
CA CYS A 62 0.87 -5.09 3.24
C CYS A 62 1.58 -3.74 3.45
N HIS A 63 2.89 -3.74 3.28
CA HIS A 63 3.74 -2.57 3.40
C HIS A 63 3.88 -1.85 2.06
N ILE A 64 3.17 -0.73 1.87
CA ILE A 64 3.31 0.11 0.67
C ILE A 64 4.68 0.79 0.54
N LYS A 65 5.43 0.87 1.65
CA LYS A 65 6.82 1.32 1.66
C LYS A 65 7.72 0.16 2.14
N PRO A 66 8.16 -0.73 1.24
CA PRO A 66 9.02 -1.84 1.60
C PRO A 66 10.32 -1.34 2.24
N PHE A 67 10.72 -1.95 3.36
CA PHE A 67 12.05 -1.74 3.91
C PHE A 67 13.05 -2.51 3.02
N GLY A 68 13.83 -1.82 2.18
CA GLY A 68 14.99 -2.48 1.55
C GLY A 68 15.50 -2.03 0.19
N GLU A 69 14.95 -1.01 -0.48
CA GLU A 69 15.62 -0.46 -1.66
C GLU A 69 16.44 0.79 -1.28
N PRO A 70 17.76 0.83 -1.54
CA PRO A 70 18.55 2.01 -1.27
C PRO A 70 18.11 3.11 -2.25
N TRP A 71 17.78 4.27 -1.69
CA TRP A 71 17.61 5.52 -2.41
C TRP A 71 18.79 5.75 -3.36
N ARG A 72 18.54 5.65 -4.68
CA ARG A 72 19.47 5.99 -5.77
C ARG A 72 20.80 5.21 -5.74
N VAL A 73 21.01 4.37 -6.75
CA VAL A 73 22.35 4.28 -7.35
C VAL A 73 22.41 5.33 -8.46
N PRO A 74 23.19 6.42 -8.32
CA PRO A 74 23.59 7.18 -9.49
C PRO A 74 24.54 6.28 -10.30
N LEU A 75 24.27 6.15 -11.61
CA LEU A 75 25.33 5.80 -12.55
C LEU A 75 26.41 6.88 -12.52
#